data_AF-A0A1W9HL38-F1
#
_entry.id   AF-A0A1W9HL38-F1
#
_cell.length_a   1.000
_cell.length_b   1.000
_cell.length_c   1.000
_cell.angle_alpha   90.00
_cell.angle_beta   90.00
_cell.angle_gamma   90.00
#
_symmetry.space_group_name_H-M   'P 1'
#
loop_
_entity.id
_entity.type
_entity.pdbx_description
1 polymer ?
#
loop_
_entity_poly.entity_id
_entity_poly.type
_entity_poly.pdbx_seq_one_letter_code
_entity_poly.pdbx_strand_id
1 'polypeptide(L)'
;MILLGAAVLALTPALAQQAAPSGDVPAKFQPPQTANDYVKREVMIPMRDGVKLYTVIVIPKGAQNAPIVLTRTPYNASARANRMDSPNMLSMLPLADEGFVKGGYIRVYQDVRGKYKSEGDYVVTRPPVGPLNPTTTDHTTDAWDTIDWLVNKANLPESNGRVGMIGSSYEGFTVVMALLKPHPALKVAAPESPMIDGWMGDDWFHYGAFRLANIGWIASQTGYKGKGDDPATGIYDNYEEFRRIGGAAEWAKRSGFDQLPAWQRMVQHPAYDAFWQGQALDKMLAANPSNVPTLWEQGLWDQEDMYGAIHAWEALRAAGKTGNNWLVMGPWRHSQVNREGRELGPLKWRTDTAAQFRDDMVLPLFDQYLKDGPAYTPPAATIYNTAEDRWQRFASWPAACEAGCAKPLTPIYLSEAGGLGFAKGAGGGDSYLSDPAKPVPHLSRPVNFDDGRWGDWLVSDQRHVDGRPDVMTYQTPVLTKAVTVSGVPWAEIFAKTTGTDGDFVVKLIDVYPDEAPGGGKMGGYQLAVSLDIFRGRYRDSFADPKPIPAGQVQRYKFRLPAVNHVFQPGHRIMVQVQSSLFPLYDRNPQTYVPNIFLAKSSDYKPATITLMRGGAQASAVWLPVVE
;
A
#
# COMPACT_ATOMS: atom_id res chain seq x y z
N MET A 1 13.56 104.29 44.93
CA MET A 1 12.50 103.25 44.86
C MET A 1 12.46 102.76 43.42
N ILE A 2 13.27 101.78 43.04
CA ILE A 2 13.00 100.31 43.03
C ILE A 2 11.66 99.96 42.37
N LEU A 3 11.73 99.34 41.19
CA LEU A 3 10.95 98.15 40.79
C LEU A 3 11.52 97.59 39.47
N LEU A 4 12.39 96.58 39.58
CA LEU A 4 12.74 95.68 38.47
C LEU A 4 11.71 94.53 38.48
N GLY A 5 10.93 94.39 37.41
CA GLY A 5 10.09 93.22 37.16
C GLY A 5 10.87 92.18 36.37
N ALA A 6 11.15 91.03 36.98
CA ALA A 6 11.70 89.86 36.30
C ALA A 6 10.57 89.01 35.73
N ALA A 7 10.49 88.87 34.40
CA ALA A 7 9.58 87.95 33.73
C ALA A 7 10.27 86.59 33.55
N VAL A 8 9.75 85.56 34.22
CA VAL A 8 10.17 84.17 34.06
C VAL A 8 9.44 83.58 32.84
N LEU A 9 10.18 83.29 31.76
CA LEU A 9 9.68 82.47 30.65
C LEU A 9 9.71 81.00 31.05
N ALA A 10 8.54 80.39 31.24
CA ALA A 10 8.39 78.96 31.36
C ALA A 10 8.48 78.31 29.97
N LEU A 11 9.56 77.56 29.73
CA LEU A 11 9.69 76.66 28.58
C LEU A 11 8.89 75.37 28.87
N THR A 12 7.73 75.21 28.25
CA THR A 12 7.04 73.91 28.20
C THR A 12 7.75 73.01 27.20
N PRO A 13 8.18 71.79 27.57
CA PRO A 13 8.77 70.86 26.61
C PRO A 13 7.67 70.40 25.65
N ALA A 14 7.87 70.64 24.36
CA ALA A 14 7.07 70.03 23.32
C ALA A 14 7.30 68.51 23.39
N LEU A 15 6.33 67.76 23.91
CA LEU A 15 6.29 66.32 23.76
C LEU A 15 6.18 66.04 22.26
N ALA A 16 7.29 65.59 21.67
CA ALA A 16 7.30 65.10 20.30
C ALA A 16 6.19 64.05 20.18
N GLN A 17 5.22 64.33 19.32
CA GLN A 17 4.11 63.43 19.04
C GLN A 17 4.71 62.17 18.41
N GLN A 18 4.95 61.14 19.23
CA GLN A 18 5.46 59.86 18.77
C GLN A 18 4.49 59.37 17.70
N ALA A 19 4.99 59.21 16.47
CA ALA A 19 4.24 58.58 15.40
C ALA A 19 3.71 57.24 15.92
N ALA A 20 2.44 56.94 15.65
CA ALA A 20 1.86 55.66 16.00
C ALA A 20 2.77 54.54 15.46
N PRO A 21 3.12 53.52 16.27
CA PRO A 21 4.01 52.46 15.80
C PRO A 21 3.43 51.82 14.54
N SER A 22 4.26 51.74 13.50
CA SER A 22 3.95 50.97 12.29
C SER A 22 3.94 49.48 12.62
N GLY A 23 3.18 48.67 11.86
CA GLY A 23 3.16 47.23 12.07
C GLY A 23 4.54 46.59 11.88
N ASP A 24 4.90 45.67 12.79
CA ASP A 24 6.21 44.97 12.80
C ASP A 24 6.36 43.90 11.70
N VAL A 25 5.31 43.68 10.89
CA VAL A 25 5.33 42.74 9.77
C VAL A 25 5.63 43.51 8.48
N PRO A 26 6.82 43.39 7.89
CA PRO A 26 7.14 44.07 6.64
C PRO A 26 6.30 43.50 5.50
N ALA A 27 5.98 44.35 4.51
CA ALA A 27 5.24 43.93 3.32
C ALA A 27 5.93 42.81 2.52
N LYS A 28 7.26 42.69 2.66
CA LYS A 28 8.07 41.61 2.10
C LYS A 28 9.17 41.23 3.10
N PHE A 29 9.16 39.98 3.54
CA PHE A 29 10.28 39.36 4.25
C PHE A 29 10.64 38.08 3.51
N GLN A 30 11.90 37.95 3.10
CA GLN A 30 12.43 36.73 2.53
C GLN A 30 13.74 36.39 3.26
N PRO A 31 13.82 35.26 3.97
CA PRO A 31 15.06 34.85 4.59
C PRO A 31 16.12 34.60 3.51
N PRO A 32 17.42 34.88 3.80
CA PRO A 32 18.49 34.65 2.84
C PRO A 32 18.61 33.15 2.52
N GLN A 33 18.61 32.83 1.22
CA GLN A 33 18.77 31.45 0.72
C GLN A 33 20.19 31.18 0.18
N THR A 34 21.12 32.14 0.33
CA THR A 34 22.48 32.05 -0.24
C THR A 34 23.30 30.87 0.28
N ALA A 35 23.05 30.47 1.53
CA ALA A 35 23.67 29.32 2.19
C ALA A 35 23.19 27.96 1.64
N ASN A 36 22.08 27.93 0.89
CA ASN A 36 21.55 26.69 0.35
C ASN A 36 22.47 26.14 -0.75
N ASP A 37 22.69 24.83 -0.74
CA ASP A 37 23.36 24.08 -1.81
C ASP A 37 22.40 23.65 -2.94
N TYR A 38 21.17 24.17 -2.91
CA TYR A 38 20.11 23.97 -3.91
C TYR A 38 19.35 25.27 -4.21
N VAL A 39 18.59 25.23 -5.31
CA VAL A 39 17.56 26.20 -5.67
C VAL A 39 16.21 25.50 -5.64
N LYS A 40 15.24 26.04 -4.88
CA LYS A 40 13.86 25.53 -4.82
C LYS A 40 12.95 26.48 -5.59
N ARG A 41 12.27 25.98 -6.62
CA ARG A 41 11.29 26.71 -7.42
C ARG A 41 9.90 26.14 -7.18
N GLU A 42 8.93 27.02 -6.93
CA GLU A 42 7.51 26.68 -6.90
C GLU A 42 6.87 27.25 -8.17
N VAL A 43 6.25 26.40 -8.98
CA VAL A 43 5.64 26.80 -10.27
C VAL A 43 4.24 26.20 -10.42
N MET A 44 3.39 26.89 -11.17
CA MET A 44 2.05 26.43 -11.53
C MET A 44 2.08 25.99 -13.00
N ILE A 45 2.24 24.69 -13.25
CA ILE A 45 2.37 24.14 -14.61
C ILE A 45 0.99 24.02 -15.26
N PRO A 46 0.71 24.68 -16.40
CA PRO A 46 -0.57 24.56 -17.09
C PRO A 46 -0.70 23.20 -17.78
N MET A 47 -1.81 22.52 -17.55
CA MET A 47 -2.22 21.33 -18.29
C MET A 47 -2.94 21.73 -19.59
N ARG A 48 -3.19 20.78 -20.48
CA ARG A 48 -3.87 20.99 -21.78
C ARG A 48 -5.27 21.62 -21.69
N ASP A 49 -5.93 21.49 -20.55
CA ASP A 49 -7.24 22.08 -20.26
C ASP A 49 -7.17 23.42 -19.51
N GLY A 50 -5.96 23.97 -19.33
CA GLY A 50 -5.73 25.25 -18.68
C GLY A 50 -5.64 25.20 -17.16
N VAL A 51 -6.03 24.08 -16.52
CA VAL A 51 -5.82 23.87 -15.08
C VAL A 51 -4.33 23.85 -14.78
N LYS A 52 -3.93 24.52 -13.70
CA LYS A 52 -2.52 24.57 -13.30
C LYS A 52 -2.23 23.67 -12.11
N LEU A 53 -1.19 22.84 -12.24
CA LEU A 53 -0.72 21.97 -11.19
C LEU A 53 0.48 22.56 -10.47
N TYR A 54 0.37 22.65 -9.15
CA TYR A 54 1.42 23.14 -8.29
C TYR A 54 2.59 22.15 -8.25
N THR A 55 3.77 22.64 -8.56
CA THR A 55 4.97 21.82 -8.74
C THR A 55 6.15 22.45 -8.00
N VAL A 56 6.85 21.66 -7.20
CA VAL A 56 8.07 22.00 -6.48
C VAL A 56 9.25 21.35 -7.19
N ILE A 57 10.20 22.17 -7.63
CA ILE A 57 11.41 21.74 -8.34
C ILE A 57 12.62 22.10 -7.46
N VAL A 58 13.38 21.10 -7.04
CA VAL A 58 14.60 21.25 -6.24
C VAL A 58 15.80 20.91 -7.11
N ILE A 59 16.62 21.92 -7.38
CA ILE A 59 17.74 21.87 -8.33
C ILE A 59 19.04 21.98 -7.53
N PRO A 60 19.99 21.03 -7.65
CA PRO A 60 21.32 21.20 -7.07
C PRO A 60 21.98 22.47 -7.60
N LYS A 61 22.61 23.26 -6.73
CA LYS A 61 23.23 24.53 -7.14
C LYS A 61 24.39 24.27 -8.11
N GLY A 62 24.35 24.94 -9.26
CA GLY A 62 25.33 24.73 -10.33
C GLY A 62 25.04 23.53 -11.24
N ALA A 63 23.90 22.85 -11.10
CA ALA A 63 23.48 21.78 -12.00
C ALA A 63 23.44 22.23 -13.46
N GLN A 64 24.00 21.41 -14.35
CA GLN A 64 23.94 21.57 -15.80
C GLN A 64 23.69 20.19 -16.41
N ASN A 65 22.75 20.12 -17.36
CA ASN A 65 22.34 18.86 -18.00
C ASN A 65 22.01 17.75 -16.98
N ALA A 66 21.33 18.12 -15.89
CA ALA A 66 20.96 17.17 -14.85
C ALA A 66 19.67 16.40 -15.22
N PRO A 67 19.60 15.09 -14.94
CA PRO A 67 18.36 14.33 -15.08
C PRO A 67 17.29 14.75 -14.06
N ILE A 68 16.02 14.46 -14.36
CA ILE A 68 14.88 14.77 -13.49
C ILE A 68 14.31 13.48 -12.89
N VAL A 69 14.02 13.50 -11.59
CA VAL A 69 13.16 12.50 -10.92
C VAL A 69 11.84 13.15 -10.51
N LEU A 70 10.75 12.70 -11.13
CA LEU A 70 9.41 13.20 -10.93
C LEU A 70 8.59 12.27 -10.03
N THR A 71 7.89 12.86 -9.06
CA THR A 71 6.82 12.21 -8.30
C THR A 71 5.58 13.10 -8.33
N ARG A 72 4.43 12.52 -8.63
CA ARG A 72 3.13 13.21 -8.52
C ARG A 72 2.40 12.65 -7.31
N THR A 73 1.81 13.51 -6.49
CA THR A 73 1.34 13.12 -5.16
C THR A 73 0.04 13.81 -4.78
N PRO A 74 -0.90 13.09 -4.13
CA PRO A 74 -2.02 13.72 -3.43
C PRO A 74 -1.66 14.08 -1.99
N TYR A 75 -0.38 14.09 -1.60
CA TYR A 75 0.12 14.22 -0.23
C TYR A 75 1.00 15.46 0.03
N ASN A 76 0.67 16.60 -0.58
CA ASN A 76 1.32 17.90 -0.42
C ASN A 76 2.78 17.91 -0.90
N ALA A 77 2.98 18.29 -2.17
CA ALA A 77 4.29 18.41 -2.79
C ALA A 77 5.26 19.32 -2.03
N SER A 78 4.79 20.40 -1.41
CA SER A 78 5.64 21.26 -0.56
C SER A 78 6.21 20.50 0.63
N ALA A 79 5.38 19.70 1.30
CA ALA A 79 5.80 18.91 2.46
C ALA A 79 6.67 17.72 2.04
N ARG A 80 6.34 17.05 0.92
CA ARG A 80 7.15 15.96 0.36
C ARG A 80 8.57 16.42 0.00
N ALA A 81 8.71 17.65 -0.50
CA ALA A 81 9.99 18.28 -0.79
C ALA A 81 10.62 19.02 0.41
N ASN A 82 10.21 18.72 1.65
CA ASN A 82 10.69 19.39 2.86
C ASN A 82 10.59 18.50 4.12
N ARG A 83 11.42 17.45 4.18
CA ARG A 83 11.56 16.58 5.37
C ARG A 83 11.96 17.39 6.61
N MET A 84 12.88 18.33 6.43
CA MET A 84 13.31 19.27 7.46
C MET A 84 13.82 20.56 6.83
N ASP A 85 13.73 21.67 7.56
CA ASP A 85 14.29 22.94 7.12
C ASP A 85 15.82 22.89 7.20
N SER A 86 16.47 22.89 6.04
CA SER A 86 17.94 22.79 5.96
C SER A 86 18.48 23.51 4.73
N PRO A 87 19.66 24.17 4.83
CA PRO A 87 20.39 24.66 3.67
C PRO A 87 21.02 23.53 2.84
N ASN A 88 21.05 22.29 3.34
CA ASN A 88 21.60 21.14 2.63
C ASN A 88 20.49 20.29 1.99
N MET A 89 20.56 20.06 0.68
CA MET A 89 19.55 19.36 -0.12
C MET A 89 19.33 17.92 0.37
N LEU A 90 20.41 17.23 0.76
CA LEU A 90 20.37 15.85 1.28
C LEU A 90 19.60 15.78 2.60
N SER A 91 19.70 16.85 3.39
CA SER A 91 19.01 16.97 4.66
C SER A 91 17.55 17.39 4.46
N MET A 92 17.28 18.31 3.51
CA MET A 92 15.94 18.81 3.22
C MET A 92 15.02 17.76 2.57
N LEU A 93 15.53 16.95 1.63
CA LEU A 93 14.72 15.95 0.92
C LEU A 93 14.53 14.65 1.73
N PRO A 94 13.53 13.82 1.40
CA PRO A 94 13.29 12.54 2.05
C PRO A 94 14.50 11.59 1.98
N LEU A 95 14.58 10.65 2.93
CA LEU A 95 15.61 9.60 2.96
C LEU A 95 15.65 8.78 1.65
N ALA A 96 14.48 8.56 1.05
CA ALA A 96 14.34 7.89 -0.24
C ALA A 96 15.14 8.54 -1.38
N ASP A 97 15.35 9.86 -1.32
CA ASP A 97 15.97 10.62 -2.39
C ASP A 97 17.50 10.70 -2.26
N GLU A 98 18.12 10.13 -1.21
CA GLU A 98 19.55 10.32 -0.94
C GLU A 98 20.46 9.97 -2.12
N GLY A 99 20.20 8.84 -2.78
CA GLY A 99 20.95 8.40 -3.97
C GLY A 99 20.82 9.41 -5.12
N PHE A 100 19.61 9.92 -5.35
CA PHE A 100 19.36 10.94 -6.38
C PHE A 100 20.00 12.29 -6.04
N VAL A 101 19.99 12.71 -4.77
CA VAL A 101 20.68 13.94 -4.33
C VAL A 101 22.18 13.82 -4.52
N LYS A 102 22.80 12.73 -4.04
CA LYS A 102 24.23 12.46 -4.22
C LYS A 102 24.59 12.32 -5.70
N GLY A 103 23.68 11.78 -6.51
CA GLY A 103 23.79 11.67 -7.96
C GLY A 103 23.61 12.99 -8.73
N GLY A 104 23.25 14.10 -8.08
CA GLY A 104 23.06 15.39 -8.75
C GLY A 104 21.80 15.47 -9.62
N TYR A 105 20.76 14.74 -9.27
CA TYR A 105 19.45 14.80 -9.93
C TYR A 105 18.68 16.06 -9.55
N ILE A 106 17.86 16.57 -10.48
CA ILE A 106 16.79 17.52 -10.18
C ILE A 106 15.61 16.73 -9.61
N ARG A 107 15.14 17.10 -8.42
CA ARG A 107 14.00 16.45 -7.79
C ARG A 107 12.72 17.26 -7.97
N VAL A 108 11.65 16.63 -8.45
CA VAL A 108 10.37 17.28 -8.71
C VAL A 108 9.24 16.56 -7.97
N TYR A 109 8.49 17.31 -7.17
CA TYR A 109 7.23 16.88 -6.56
C TYR A 109 6.09 17.73 -7.09
N GLN A 110 4.99 17.11 -7.51
CA GLN A 110 3.81 17.83 -8.01
C GLN A 110 2.55 17.41 -7.27
N ASP A 111 1.76 18.38 -6.82
CA ASP A 111 0.42 18.12 -6.31
C ASP A 111 -0.47 17.68 -7.48
N VAL A 112 -1.10 16.51 -7.35
CA VAL A 112 -2.09 16.08 -8.35
C VAL A 112 -3.27 17.05 -8.40
N ARG A 113 -3.99 17.02 -9.52
CA ARG A 113 -5.16 17.84 -9.77
C ARG A 113 -6.15 17.83 -8.61
N GLY A 114 -6.58 19.02 -8.19
CA GLY A 114 -7.54 19.25 -7.11
C GLY A 114 -7.04 19.04 -5.69
N LYS A 115 -5.77 18.70 -5.48
CA LYS A 115 -5.18 18.58 -4.13
C LYS A 115 -4.27 19.75 -3.79
N TYR A 116 -4.31 20.15 -2.52
CA TYR A 116 -3.47 21.20 -1.94
C TYR A 116 -3.43 22.47 -2.79
N LYS A 117 -2.28 22.81 -3.36
CA LYS A 117 -2.09 24.06 -4.12
C LYS A 117 -2.47 23.92 -5.60
N SER A 118 -2.73 22.71 -6.10
CA SER A 118 -3.19 22.49 -7.47
C SER A 118 -4.63 22.96 -7.68
N GLU A 119 -4.90 23.41 -8.90
CA GLU A 119 -6.24 23.75 -9.38
C GLU A 119 -7.00 22.48 -9.84
N GLY A 120 -8.26 22.66 -10.28
CA GLY A 120 -9.12 21.60 -10.79
C GLY A 120 -9.82 20.77 -9.71
N ASP A 121 -10.57 19.76 -10.15
CA ASP A 121 -11.34 18.87 -9.27
C ASP A 121 -10.56 17.60 -8.94
N TYR A 122 -10.61 17.21 -7.66
CA TYR A 122 -10.02 15.96 -7.19
C TYR A 122 -11.02 14.82 -7.31
N VAL A 123 -10.57 13.72 -7.92
CA VAL A 123 -11.28 12.45 -7.98
C VAL A 123 -10.32 11.38 -7.45
N VAL A 124 -10.72 10.67 -6.39
CA VAL A 124 -9.93 9.56 -5.83
C VAL A 124 -9.61 8.58 -6.95
N THR A 125 -8.32 8.25 -7.08
CA THR A 125 -7.77 7.35 -8.11
C THR A 125 -8.37 7.63 -9.49
N ARG A 126 -8.41 8.92 -9.89
CA ARG A 126 -9.13 9.39 -11.08
C ARG A 126 -8.99 8.41 -12.26
N PRO A 127 -10.09 7.78 -12.71
CA PRO A 127 -10.02 6.76 -13.74
C PRO A 127 -9.40 7.30 -15.05
N PRO A 128 -8.70 6.45 -15.83
CA PRO A 128 -8.23 6.81 -17.15
C PRO A 128 -9.37 7.30 -18.05
N VAL A 129 -9.08 8.20 -18.98
CA VAL A 129 -10.05 8.67 -19.99
C VAL A 129 -10.67 7.46 -20.70
N GLY A 130 -12.00 7.36 -20.64
CA GLY A 130 -12.73 6.17 -21.03
C GLY A 130 -14.15 6.15 -20.44
N PRO A 131 -14.78 4.96 -20.29
CA PRO A 131 -16.16 4.83 -19.83
C PRO A 131 -16.44 5.47 -18.47
N LEU A 132 -15.47 5.46 -17.55
CA LEU A 132 -15.59 6.05 -16.21
C LEU A 132 -15.12 7.50 -16.11
N ASN A 133 -14.49 8.02 -17.17
CA ASN A 133 -13.99 9.39 -17.25
C ASN A 133 -14.16 9.90 -18.69
N PRO A 134 -15.30 10.54 -19.02
CA PRO A 134 -15.56 11.06 -20.36
C PRO A 134 -14.87 12.40 -20.64
N THR A 135 -14.07 12.92 -19.69
CA THR A 135 -13.33 14.17 -19.88
C THR A 135 -12.12 13.96 -20.80
N THR A 136 -11.41 15.05 -21.12
CA THR A 136 -10.17 15.00 -21.90
C THR A 136 -8.91 14.90 -21.04
N THR A 137 -9.05 14.82 -19.71
CA THR A 137 -7.94 14.79 -18.76
C THR A 137 -8.02 13.66 -17.74
N ASP A 138 -6.87 13.11 -17.37
CA ASP A 138 -6.66 12.12 -16.32
C ASP A 138 -5.22 12.22 -15.79
N HIS A 139 -4.79 11.29 -14.93
CA HIS A 139 -3.42 11.26 -14.44
C HIS A 139 -2.38 10.99 -15.55
N THR A 140 -2.75 10.30 -16.64
CA THR A 140 -1.87 10.03 -17.79
C THR A 140 -1.59 11.32 -18.56
N THR A 141 -2.63 12.09 -18.90
CA THR A 141 -2.48 13.37 -19.59
C THR A 141 -1.80 14.42 -18.74
N ASP A 142 -2.12 14.48 -17.45
CA ASP A 142 -1.50 15.45 -16.54
C ASP A 142 0.00 15.13 -16.34
N ALA A 143 0.37 13.84 -16.27
CA ALA A 143 1.78 13.44 -16.22
C ALA A 143 2.49 13.78 -17.54
N TRP A 144 1.83 13.57 -18.68
CA TRP A 144 2.37 13.95 -19.97
C TRP A 144 2.63 15.48 -20.01
N ASP A 145 1.62 16.32 -19.84
CA ASP A 145 1.78 17.78 -19.92
C ASP A 145 2.84 18.31 -18.92
N THR A 146 2.95 17.67 -17.75
CA THR A 146 4.01 17.95 -16.77
C THR A 146 5.40 17.64 -17.32
N ILE A 147 5.61 16.45 -17.88
CA ILE A 147 6.92 16.05 -18.42
C ILE A 147 7.26 16.95 -19.63
N ASP A 148 6.30 17.28 -20.50
CA ASP A 148 6.52 18.20 -21.63
C ASP A 148 7.08 19.54 -21.16
N TRP A 149 6.42 20.12 -20.15
CA TRP A 149 6.80 21.39 -19.58
C TRP A 149 8.19 21.34 -18.95
N LEU A 150 8.50 20.25 -18.22
CA LEU A 150 9.77 20.06 -17.52
C LEU A 150 10.97 19.89 -18.46
N VAL A 151 10.78 19.23 -19.61
CA VAL A 151 11.89 18.99 -20.55
C VAL A 151 12.11 20.13 -21.54
N ASN A 152 11.19 21.09 -21.59
CA ASN A 152 11.38 22.31 -22.35
C ASN A 152 12.50 23.16 -21.72
N LYS A 153 13.57 23.37 -22.48
CA LYS A 153 14.76 24.12 -22.06
C LYS A 153 14.48 25.58 -21.70
N ALA A 154 13.39 26.17 -22.19
CA ALA A 154 12.98 27.51 -21.76
C ALA A 154 12.43 27.54 -20.32
N ASN A 155 11.87 26.43 -19.84
CA ASN A 155 11.28 26.32 -18.51
C ASN A 155 12.28 25.81 -17.46
N LEU A 156 13.13 24.85 -17.85
CA LEU A 156 14.11 24.22 -16.96
C LEU A 156 15.47 24.01 -17.67
N PRO A 157 16.25 25.08 -17.91
CA PRO A 157 17.49 25.02 -18.68
C PRO A 157 18.56 24.09 -18.05
N GLU A 158 18.52 23.89 -16.73
CA GLU A 158 19.46 23.04 -15.99
C GLU A 158 19.32 21.55 -16.32
N SER A 159 18.17 21.11 -16.86
CA SER A 159 17.89 19.70 -17.10
C SER A 159 18.50 19.17 -18.41
N ASN A 160 18.85 17.89 -18.51
CA ASN A 160 19.15 17.22 -19.80
C ASN A 160 17.91 16.79 -20.60
N GLY A 161 16.70 17.05 -20.10
CA GLY A 161 15.45 16.69 -20.76
C GLY A 161 15.08 15.20 -20.65
N ARG A 162 15.68 14.43 -19.73
CA ARG A 162 15.30 13.05 -19.42
C ARG A 162 14.66 12.95 -18.05
N VAL A 163 13.53 12.25 -17.98
CA VAL A 163 12.73 12.13 -16.75
C VAL A 163 12.62 10.66 -16.35
N GLY A 164 12.89 10.36 -15.08
CA GLY A 164 12.47 9.14 -14.41
C GLY A 164 11.28 9.42 -13.50
N MET A 165 10.37 8.46 -13.35
CA MET A 165 9.26 8.55 -12.40
C MET A 165 9.34 7.49 -11.32
N ILE A 166 9.12 7.88 -10.08
CA ILE A 166 9.15 7.02 -8.90
C ILE A 166 8.14 7.51 -7.86
N GLY A 167 7.62 6.61 -7.04
CA GLY A 167 6.72 6.94 -5.95
C GLY A 167 6.03 5.69 -5.41
N SER A 168 5.59 5.76 -4.16
CA SER A 168 4.94 4.65 -3.46
C SER A 168 3.45 4.88 -3.20
N SER A 169 2.64 3.82 -3.14
CA SER A 169 1.17 3.90 -2.94
C SER A 169 0.48 4.67 -4.07
N TYR A 170 -0.34 5.67 -3.73
CA TYR A 170 -0.92 6.61 -4.69
C TYR A 170 0.15 7.29 -5.55
N GLU A 171 1.32 7.63 -5.00
CA GLU A 171 2.41 8.19 -5.82
C GLU A 171 2.86 7.16 -6.87
N GLY A 172 2.91 5.88 -6.52
CA GLY A 172 3.14 4.75 -7.43
C GLY A 172 2.02 4.59 -8.46
N PHE A 173 0.75 4.70 -8.06
CA PHE A 173 -0.39 4.75 -8.98
C PHE A 173 -0.22 5.85 -10.04
N THR A 174 0.30 7.03 -9.68
CA THR A 174 0.54 8.08 -10.68
C THR A 174 1.66 7.73 -11.68
N VAL A 175 2.65 6.92 -11.27
CA VAL A 175 3.67 6.35 -12.16
C VAL A 175 3.00 5.38 -13.15
N VAL A 176 2.17 4.48 -12.64
CA VAL A 176 1.43 3.51 -13.45
C VAL A 176 0.51 4.19 -14.46
N MET A 177 -0.21 5.23 -14.05
CA MET A 177 -1.05 6.02 -14.94
C MET A 177 -0.22 6.68 -16.06
N ALA A 178 0.98 7.19 -15.76
CA ALA A 178 1.88 7.73 -16.78
C ALA A 178 2.34 6.65 -17.78
N LEU A 179 2.51 5.41 -17.34
CA LEU A 179 2.91 4.28 -18.19
C LEU A 179 1.83 3.83 -19.19
N LEU A 180 0.56 4.21 -19.02
CA LEU A 180 -0.50 3.90 -19.99
C LEU A 180 -0.24 4.55 -21.36
N LYS A 181 0.22 5.81 -21.36
CA LYS A 181 0.59 6.58 -22.56
C LYS A 181 1.75 7.54 -22.22
N PRO A 182 2.98 7.02 -22.07
CA PRO A 182 4.08 7.78 -21.54
C PRO A 182 4.60 8.82 -22.53
N HIS A 183 5.11 9.93 -22.01
CA HIS A 183 5.88 10.86 -22.83
C HIS A 183 7.18 10.20 -23.34
N PRO A 184 7.61 10.42 -24.59
CA PRO A 184 8.96 10.15 -25.06
C PRO A 184 10.11 10.50 -24.11
N ALA A 185 10.00 11.54 -23.27
CA ALA A 185 11.06 11.88 -22.32
C ALA A 185 11.01 11.11 -20.99
N LEU A 186 9.98 10.32 -20.73
CA LEU A 186 9.96 9.35 -19.63
C LEU A 186 10.83 8.15 -20.01
N LYS A 187 12.02 8.04 -19.41
CA LYS A 187 13.04 7.05 -19.81
C LYS A 187 13.12 5.84 -18.89
N VAL A 188 12.56 5.92 -17.68
CA VAL A 188 12.58 4.85 -16.68
C VAL A 188 11.47 5.10 -15.65
N ALA A 189 10.90 4.03 -15.10
CA ALA A 189 9.88 4.08 -14.06
C ALA A 189 10.15 3.08 -12.94
N ALA A 190 9.84 3.46 -11.71
CA ALA A 190 9.84 2.58 -10.54
C ALA A 190 8.56 2.80 -9.72
N PRO A 191 7.43 2.18 -10.09
CA PRO A 191 6.24 2.16 -9.26
C PRO A 191 6.48 1.25 -8.04
N GLU A 192 6.45 1.85 -6.85
CA GLU A 192 6.63 1.18 -5.55
C GLU A 192 5.26 0.98 -4.92
N SER A 193 4.94 -0.20 -4.39
CA SER A 193 3.64 -0.55 -3.79
C SER A 193 2.45 0.17 -4.45
N PRO A 194 2.25 0.09 -5.78
CA PRO A 194 1.31 0.96 -6.46
C PRO A 194 -0.13 0.47 -6.28
N MET A 195 -1.07 1.39 -6.13
CA MET A 195 -2.50 1.06 -6.20
C MET A 195 -2.84 0.66 -7.65
N ILE A 196 -3.27 -0.58 -7.88
CA ILE A 196 -3.56 -1.12 -9.22
C ILE A 196 -5.00 -1.61 -9.32
N ASP A 197 -5.43 -2.41 -8.36
CA ASP A 197 -6.79 -2.94 -8.26
C ASP A 197 -7.23 -2.93 -6.80
N GLY A 198 -7.78 -1.79 -6.40
CA GLY A 198 -8.30 -1.55 -5.06
C GLY A 198 -9.46 -2.46 -4.65
N TRP A 199 -10.03 -3.27 -5.54
CA TRP A 199 -11.07 -4.24 -5.18
C TRP A 199 -10.54 -5.66 -5.01
N MET A 200 -9.57 -6.06 -5.83
CA MET A 200 -9.03 -7.42 -5.80
C MET A 200 -8.15 -7.66 -4.57
N GLY A 201 -7.27 -6.72 -4.21
CA GLY A 201 -6.38 -6.91 -3.06
C GLY A 201 -5.41 -5.78 -2.74
N ASP A 202 -5.70 -4.55 -3.20
CA ASP A 202 -5.04 -3.34 -2.70
C ASP A 202 -5.95 -2.67 -1.64
N ASP A 203 -6.06 -1.33 -1.62
CA ASP A 203 -6.62 -0.61 -0.49
C ASP A 203 -8.07 -0.94 -0.10
N TRP A 204 -9.03 -0.90 -1.03
CA TRP A 204 -10.44 -0.80 -0.63
C TRP A 204 -11.02 -2.14 -0.18
N PHE A 205 -10.69 -3.21 -0.92
CA PHE A 205 -11.15 -4.55 -0.64
C PHE A 205 -10.04 -5.58 -0.91
N HIS A 206 -10.13 -6.70 -0.20
CA HIS A 206 -9.44 -7.94 -0.56
C HIS A 206 -10.48 -9.01 -0.90
N TYR A 207 -10.48 -9.46 -2.16
CA TYR A 207 -11.49 -10.38 -2.70
C TYR A 207 -12.93 -10.02 -2.29
N GLY A 208 -13.23 -8.71 -2.32
CA GLY A 208 -14.54 -8.15 -1.96
C GLY A 208 -14.81 -7.96 -0.46
N ALA A 209 -13.88 -8.29 0.44
CA ALA A 209 -13.95 -7.93 1.86
C ALA A 209 -13.48 -6.48 2.08
N PHE A 210 -14.33 -5.61 2.64
CA PHE A 210 -14.07 -4.17 2.70
C PHE A 210 -13.16 -3.80 3.86
N ARG A 211 -12.18 -2.93 3.62
CA ARG A 211 -11.19 -2.49 4.62
C ARG A 211 -11.66 -1.22 5.34
N LEU A 212 -12.05 -1.35 6.60
CA LEU A 212 -12.66 -0.27 7.40
C LEU A 212 -11.71 0.90 7.67
N ALA A 213 -10.40 0.65 7.76
CA ALA A 213 -9.39 1.71 7.95
C ALA A 213 -9.50 2.81 6.87
N ASN A 214 -9.93 2.43 5.66
CA ASN A 214 -9.94 3.33 4.52
C ASN A 214 -11.12 4.29 4.47
N ILE A 215 -12.14 4.13 5.33
CA ILE A 215 -13.20 5.15 5.44
C ILE A 215 -12.60 6.48 5.93
N GLY A 216 -11.73 6.43 6.94
CA GLY A 216 -11.02 7.62 7.46
C GLY A 216 -10.12 8.25 6.40
N TRP A 217 -9.35 7.44 5.68
CA TRP A 217 -8.50 7.92 4.59
C TRP A 217 -9.31 8.63 3.49
N ILE A 218 -10.40 8.02 2.99
CA ILE A 218 -11.25 8.61 1.94
C ILE A 218 -11.77 9.98 2.39
N ALA A 219 -12.22 10.09 3.63
CA ALA A 219 -12.71 11.34 4.16
C ALA A 219 -11.63 12.39 4.30
N SER A 220 -10.45 12.02 4.82
CA SER A 220 -9.30 12.93 4.91
C SER A 220 -8.91 13.50 3.54
N GLN A 221 -9.06 12.70 2.47
CA GLN A 221 -8.64 13.08 1.13
C GLN A 221 -9.70 13.83 0.33
N THR A 222 -10.99 13.60 0.61
CA THR A 222 -12.11 14.12 -0.21
C THR A 222 -12.99 15.13 0.50
N GLY A 223 -13.02 15.14 1.83
CA GLY A 223 -13.69 16.17 2.62
C GLY A 223 -12.94 17.51 2.62
N TYR A 224 -11.65 17.49 2.26
CA TYR A 224 -10.76 18.65 2.38
C TYR A 224 -9.84 18.77 1.16
N LYS A 225 -9.65 20.02 0.70
CA LYS A 225 -8.63 20.32 -0.32
C LYS A 225 -7.21 20.12 0.24
N GLY A 226 -7.00 20.52 1.50
CA GLY A 226 -5.75 20.38 2.24
C GLY A 226 -5.67 19.11 3.10
N LYS A 227 -5.00 19.19 4.25
CA LYS A 227 -4.99 18.12 5.25
C LYS A 227 -6.40 17.95 5.82
N GLY A 228 -6.90 16.72 5.87
CA GLY A 228 -8.12 16.37 6.59
C GLY A 228 -7.86 15.92 8.01
N ASP A 229 -8.92 15.91 8.81
CA ASP A 229 -8.92 15.43 10.20
C ASP A 229 -9.87 14.24 10.34
N ASP A 230 -9.53 13.31 11.23
CA ASP A 230 -10.39 12.18 11.57
C ASP A 230 -11.57 12.61 12.45
N PRO A 231 -12.72 11.92 12.34
CA PRO A 231 -13.88 12.27 13.14
C PRO A 231 -13.62 11.92 14.62
N ALA A 232 -13.98 12.81 15.53
CA ALA A 232 -13.88 12.53 16.96
C ALA A 232 -15.02 11.60 17.41
N THR A 233 -14.71 10.32 17.62
CA THR A 233 -15.74 9.32 17.99
C THR A 233 -15.78 9.00 19.48
N GLY A 234 -14.77 9.44 20.25
CA GLY A 234 -14.70 9.23 21.70
C GLY A 234 -14.41 7.79 22.12
N ILE A 235 -14.06 6.92 21.17
CA ILE A 235 -13.74 5.51 21.42
C ILE A 235 -12.33 5.23 20.92
N TYR A 236 -11.41 4.90 21.83
CA TYR A 236 -10.00 4.64 21.46
C TYR A 236 -9.80 3.31 20.73
N ASP A 237 -10.54 2.27 21.13
CA ASP A 237 -10.45 0.93 20.54
C ASP A 237 -11.39 0.85 19.33
N ASN A 238 -10.83 0.95 18.11
CA ASN A 238 -11.58 0.83 16.86
C ASN A 238 -12.36 -0.49 16.79
N TYR A 239 -11.90 -1.55 17.48
CA TYR A 239 -12.70 -2.77 17.61
C TYR A 239 -14.05 -2.49 18.28
N GLU A 240 -14.08 -1.80 19.43
CA GLU A 240 -15.36 -1.46 20.08
C GLU A 240 -16.16 -0.46 19.28
N GLU A 241 -15.49 0.50 18.66
CA GLU A 241 -16.11 1.54 17.87
C GLU A 241 -16.97 0.95 16.76
N PHE A 242 -16.34 0.20 15.84
CA PHE A 242 -17.05 -0.41 14.71
C PHE A 242 -18.06 -1.47 15.20
N ARG A 243 -17.75 -2.22 16.28
CA ARG A 243 -18.68 -3.24 16.80
C ARG A 243 -19.96 -2.63 17.36
N ARG A 244 -19.86 -1.52 18.11
CA ARG A 244 -21.00 -0.82 18.74
C ARG A 244 -21.81 0.00 17.74
N ILE A 245 -21.13 0.64 16.80
CA ILE A 245 -21.79 1.44 15.77
C ILE A 245 -22.53 0.52 14.77
N GLY A 246 -21.96 -0.64 14.45
CA GLY A 246 -22.59 -1.65 13.61
C GLY A 246 -21.78 -1.90 12.33
N GLY A 247 -22.27 -1.40 11.21
CA GLY A 247 -21.66 -1.58 9.88
C GLY A 247 -20.94 -0.32 9.39
N ALA A 248 -20.19 -0.47 8.30
CA ALA A 248 -19.42 0.61 7.69
C ALA A 248 -20.28 1.83 7.30
N ALA A 249 -21.49 1.63 6.77
CA ALA A 249 -22.38 2.74 6.41
C ALA A 249 -22.95 3.50 7.63
N GLU A 250 -23.24 2.80 8.72
CA GLU A 250 -23.70 3.45 9.95
C GLU A 250 -22.56 4.27 10.58
N TRP A 251 -21.32 3.77 10.51
CA TRP A 251 -20.14 4.54 10.90
C TRP A 251 -19.96 5.79 10.01
N ALA A 252 -19.99 5.63 8.68
CA ALA A 252 -19.89 6.74 7.75
C ALA A 252 -20.97 7.80 8.00
N LYS A 253 -22.21 7.38 8.26
CA LYS A 253 -23.33 8.29 8.58
C LYS A 253 -23.11 9.06 9.87
N ARG A 254 -22.64 8.41 10.95
CA ARG A 254 -22.38 9.09 12.22
C ARG A 254 -21.23 10.09 12.14
N SER A 255 -20.23 9.78 11.31
CA SER A 255 -19.09 10.66 11.03
C SER A 255 -19.42 11.75 9.99
N GLY A 256 -20.60 11.71 9.36
CA GLY A 256 -20.99 12.62 8.28
C GLY A 256 -20.24 12.39 6.96
N PHE A 257 -19.60 11.23 6.82
CA PHE A 257 -18.84 10.84 5.62
C PHE A 257 -19.73 10.20 4.55
N ASP A 258 -20.97 9.85 4.88
CA ASP A 258 -21.97 9.34 3.94
C ASP A 258 -22.37 10.33 2.85
N GLN A 259 -22.12 11.63 3.06
CA GLN A 259 -22.31 12.67 2.05
C GLN A 259 -21.19 12.74 1.00
N LEU A 260 -20.04 12.08 1.22
CA LEU A 260 -18.88 12.18 0.35
C LEU A 260 -19.11 11.40 -0.95
N PRO A 261 -18.93 12.01 -2.15
CA PRO A 261 -19.18 11.31 -3.41
C PRO A 261 -18.32 10.05 -3.62
N ALA A 262 -17.09 10.04 -3.11
CA ALA A 262 -16.22 8.88 -3.18
C ALA A 262 -16.77 7.69 -2.37
N TRP A 263 -17.25 7.96 -1.15
CA TRP A 263 -17.92 6.96 -0.33
C TRP A 263 -19.22 6.46 -0.99
N GLN A 264 -20.04 7.35 -1.53
CA GLN A 264 -21.30 6.97 -2.19
C GLN A 264 -21.06 6.03 -3.39
N ARG A 265 -20.04 6.31 -4.21
CA ARG A 265 -19.64 5.40 -5.30
C ARG A 265 -19.22 4.02 -4.77
N MET A 266 -18.42 3.98 -3.71
CA MET A 266 -17.99 2.72 -3.12
C MET A 266 -19.16 1.87 -2.60
N VAL A 267 -20.13 2.49 -1.93
CA VAL A 267 -21.34 1.79 -1.46
C VAL A 267 -22.21 1.30 -2.63
N GLN A 268 -22.26 2.04 -3.74
CA GLN A 268 -23.01 1.66 -4.96
C GLN A 268 -22.39 0.48 -5.71
N HIS A 269 -21.08 0.27 -5.55
CA HIS A 269 -20.31 -0.75 -6.25
C HIS A 269 -19.65 -1.75 -5.28
N PRO A 270 -20.41 -2.54 -4.50
CA PRO A 270 -19.84 -3.48 -3.53
C PRO A 270 -19.20 -4.73 -4.18
N ALA A 271 -19.63 -5.08 -5.39
CA ALA A 271 -19.10 -6.20 -6.18
C ALA A 271 -18.12 -5.69 -7.25
N TYR A 272 -17.33 -6.59 -7.84
CA TYR A 272 -16.36 -6.26 -8.90
C TYR A 272 -17.04 -6.02 -10.25
N ASP A 273 -17.92 -5.04 -10.32
CA ASP A 273 -18.66 -4.67 -11.53
C ASP A 273 -17.81 -3.80 -12.47
N ALA A 274 -18.46 -3.19 -13.48
CA ALA A 274 -17.79 -2.35 -14.47
C ALA A 274 -17.04 -1.15 -13.86
N PHE A 275 -17.44 -0.66 -12.68
CA PHE A 275 -16.74 0.42 -11.99
C PHE A 275 -15.33 0.00 -11.60
N TRP A 276 -15.16 -1.16 -10.97
CA TRP A 276 -13.84 -1.64 -10.56
C TRP A 276 -13.04 -2.23 -11.73
N GLN A 277 -13.70 -3.00 -12.60
CA GLN A 277 -13.05 -3.56 -13.79
C GLN A 277 -12.49 -2.46 -14.72
N GLY A 278 -13.19 -1.32 -14.82
CA GLY A 278 -12.74 -0.14 -15.56
C GLY A 278 -11.65 0.67 -14.88
N GLN A 279 -11.11 0.21 -13.75
CA GLN A 279 -9.99 0.84 -13.02
C GLN A 279 -8.80 -0.12 -12.82
N ALA A 280 -8.93 -1.40 -13.20
CA ALA A 280 -7.87 -2.41 -13.05
C ALA A 280 -6.68 -2.14 -13.98
N LEU A 281 -5.63 -1.51 -13.44
CA LEU A 281 -4.52 -0.99 -14.25
C LEU A 281 -3.59 -2.08 -14.79
N ASP A 282 -3.49 -3.23 -14.12
CA ASP A 282 -2.76 -4.42 -14.60
C ASP A 282 -3.26 -4.88 -15.98
N LYS A 283 -4.59 -4.95 -16.15
CA LYS A 283 -5.23 -5.31 -17.42
C LYS A 283 -5.02 -4.25 -18.48
N MET A 284 -5.13 -2.97 -18.11
CA MET A 284 -4.96 -1.86 -19.06
C MET A 284 -3.53 -1.75 -19.57
N LEU A 285 -2.55 -1.93 -18.68
CA LEU A 285 -1.13 -1.97 -19.04
C LEU A 285 -0.84 -3.13 -19.99
N ALA A 286 -1.34 -4.33 -19.69
CA ALA A 286 -1.13 -5.50 -20.55
C ALA A 286 -1.80 -5.36 -21.93
N ALA A 287 -2.92 -4.64 -22.02
CA ALA A 287 -3.61 -4.39 -23.28
C ALA A 287 -2.83 -3.47 -24.23
N ASN A 288 -2.08 -2.50 -23.69
CA ASN A 288 -1.22 -1.61 -24.49
C ASN A 288 0.11 -1.32 -23.76
N PRO A 289 1.04 -2.29 -23.75
CA PRO A 289 2.20 -2.22 -22.89
C PRO A 289 3.27 -1.28 -23.46
N SER A 290 3.71 -0.31 -22.65
CA SER A 290 4.77 0.62 -23.04
C SER A 290 6.16 -0.06 -23.11
N ASN A 291 7.13 0.63 -23.71
CA ASN A 291 8.53 0.21 -23.74
C ASN A 291 9.39 0.90 -22.67
N VAL A 292 8.78 1.67 -21.75
CA VAL A 292 9.54 2.31 -20.67
C VAL A 292 10.08 1.21 -19.75
N PRO A 293 11.40 1.15 -19.51
CA PRO A 293 12.01 0.26 -18.53
C PRO A 293 11.37 0.48 -17.15
N THR A 294 10.79 -0.57 -16.58
CA THR A 294 9.98 -0.48 -15.35
C THR A 294 10.46 -1.48 -14.29
N LEU A 295 10.78 -0.97 -13.11
CA LEU A 295 11.12 -1.75 -11.91
C LEU A 295 9.95 -1.71 -10.94
N TRP A 296 9.14 -2.76 -10.93
CA TRP A 296 8.01 -2.91 -10.00
C TRP A 296 8.53 -3.32 -8.64
N GLU A 297 8.03 -2.67 -7.60
CA GLU A 297 8.41 -2.99 -6.22
C GLU A 297 7.17 -3.12 -5.34
N GLN A 298 7.18 -4.08 -4.42
CA GLN A 298 6.30 -4.10 -3.25
C GLN A 298 6.97 -4.83 -2.08
N GLY A 299 6.51 -4.58 -0.86
CA GLY A 299 6.91 -5.36 0.31
C GLY A 299 6.34 -6.79 0.28
N LEU A 300 7.11 -7.76 0.82
CA LEU A 300 6.61 -9.11 1.12
C LEU A 300 5.52 -9.09 2.20
N TRP A 301 5.51 -8.05 3.05
CA TRP A 301 4.46 -7.79 4.04
C TRP A 301 3.83 -6.41 3.81
N ASP A 302 3.56 -6.07 2.55
CA ASP A 302 2.82 -4.86 2.19
C ASP A 302 1.36 -4.92 2.69
N GLN A 303 1.03 -4.12 3.70
CA GLN A 303 -0.27 -4.18 4.34
C GLN A 303 -1.36 -3.32 3.67
N GLU A 304 -1.02 -2.56 2.63
CA GLU A 304 -1.94 -1.65 1.91
C GLU A 304 -2.13 -2.09 0.46
N ASP A 305 -1.03 -2.29 -0.29
CA ASP A 305 -1.02 -2.51 -1.74
C ASP A 305 -0.33 -3.87 -2.09
N MET A 306 -0.90 -4.97 -1.59
CA MET A 306 -0.32 -6.31 -1.75
C MET A 306 -0.56 -6.92 -3.14
N TYR A 307 -1.57 -6.43 -3.86
CA TYR A 307 -1.92 -6.93 -5.19
C TYR A 307 -1.07 -6.27 -6.28
N GLY A 308 -0.86 -4.96 -6.20
CA GLY A 308 -0.52 -4.17 -7.38
C GLY A 308 0.76 -4.55 -8.13
N ALA A 309 1.93 -4.43 -7.52
CA ALA A 309 3.21 -4.55 -8.24
C ALA A 309 3.39 -5.92 -8.90
N ILE A 310 3.14 -7.00 -8.14
CA ILE A 310 3.30 -8.37 -8.64
C ILE A 310 2.33 -8.69 -9.77
N HIS A 311 1.06 -8.27 -9.68
CA HIS A 311 0.06 -8.56 -10.72
C HIS A 311 0.29 -7.74 -11.99
N ALA A 312 0.67 -6.46 -11.87
CA ALA A 312 1.04 -5.65 -13.02
C ALA A 312 2.28 -6.22 -13.73
N TRP A 313 3.29 -6.65 -12.97
CA TRP A 313 4.48 -7.30 -13.51
C TRP A 313 4.15 -8.63 -14.21
N GLU A 314 3.31 -9.48 -13.61
CA GLU A 314 2.85 -10.75 -14.20
C GLU A 314 2.08 -10.51 -15.51
N ALA A 315 1.16 -9.54 -15.52
CA ALA A 315 0.35 -9.21 -16.68
C ALA A 315 1.21 -8.70 -17.86
N LEU A 316 2.20 -7.84 -17.59
CA LEU A 316 3.13 -7.35 -18.60
C LEU A 316 4.05 -8.47 -19.12
N ARG A 317 4.50 -9.39 -18.26
CA ARG A 317 5.27 -10.56 -18.71
C ARG A 317 4.44 -11.48 -19.61
N ALA A 318 3.17 -11.71 -19.27
CA ALA A 318 2.25 -12.46 -20.12
C ALA A 318 2.01 -11.78 -21.48
N ALA A 319 2.06 -10.44 -21.52
CA ALA A 319 2.04 -9.64 -22.75
C ALA A 319 3.40 -9.58 -23.49
N GLY A 320 4.40 -10.36 -23.06
CA GLY A 320 5.71 -10.47 -23.72
C GLY A 320 6.74 -9.40 -23.30
N LYS A 321 6.46 -8.56 -22.31
CA LYS A 321 7.41 -7.57 -21.78
C LYS A 321 8.30 -8.20 -20.71
N THR A 322 9.29 -9.00 -21.13
CA THR A 322 10.25 -9.63 -20.22
C THR A 322 11.62 -8.93 -20.19
N GLY A 323 11.94 -8.13 -21.22
CA GLY A 323 13.24 -7.47 -21.36
C GLY A 323 13.33 -6.05 -20.79
N ASN A 324 12.21 -5.48 -20.33
CA ASN A 324 12.12 -4.10 -19.83
C ASN A 324 11.24 -3.97 -18.58
N ASN A 325 11.00 -5.08 -17.88
CA ASN A 325 10.02 -5.19 -16.80
C ASN A 325 10.52 -6.16 -15.72
N TRP A 326 10.82 -5.65 -14.54
CA TRP A 326 11.45 -6.41 -13.46
C TRP A 326 10.69 -6.25 -12.15
N LEU A 327 10.77 -7.24 -11.25
CA LEU A 327 10.11 -7.23 -9.94
C LEU A 327 11.15 -7.20 -8.82
N VAL A 328 10.90 -6.40 -7.79
CA VAL A 328 11.60 -6.45 -6.51
C VAL A 328 10.61 -6.67 -5.39
N MET A 329 10.92 -7.59 -4.48
CA MET A 329 10.16 -7.72 -3.23
C MET A 329 11.10 -7.86 -2.04
N GLY A 330 11.13 -6.84 -1.18
CA GLY A 330 11.93 -6.83 0.05
C GLY A 330 11.13 -7.23 1.29
N PRO A 331 11.80 -7.44 2.44
CA PRO A 331 11.18 -7.84 3.71
C PRO A 331 10.56 -6.63 4.41
N TRP A 332 9.67 -5.94 3.70
CA TRP A 332 9.19 -4.61 4.04
C TRP A 332 7.68 -4.62 4.25
N ARG A 333 7.25 -3.68 5.09
CA ARG A 333 5.88 -3.17 5.07
C ARG A 333 5.65 -2.19 3.93
N HIS A 334 4.40 -1.76 3.78
CA HIS A 334 4.01 -0.73 2.84
C HIS A 334 4.92 0.51 2.92
N SER A 335 5.44 0.95 1.77
CA SER A 335 6.32 2.11 1.61
C SER A 335 7.62 2.10 2.45
N GLN A 336 8.00 1.01 3.14
CA GLN A 336 9.23 0.98 3.95
C GLN A 336 10.50 0.97 3.09
N VAL A 337 10.39 0.64 1.81
CA VAL A 337 11.43 0.81 0.80
C VAL A 337 12.01 2.24 0.75
N ASN A 338 11.23 3.24 1.19
CA ASN A 338 11.58 4.65 1.27
C ASN A 338 12.12 5.09 2.65
N ARG A 339 12.36 4.12 3.54
CA ARG A 339 12.81 4.30 4.93
C ARG A 339 14.01 3.39 5.21
N GLU A 340 14.37 3.23 6.49
CA GLU A 340 15.29 2.17 6.91
C GLU A 340 14.55 0.83 6.95
N GLY A 341 15.16 -0.18 6.32
CA GLY A 341 14.67 -1.55 6.20
C GLY A 341 15.53 -2.55 6.96
N ARG A 342 15.92 -2.24 8.21
CA ARG A 342 16.66 -3.16 9.09
C ARG A 342 15.78 -4.02 9.98
N GLU A 343 14.52 -3.63 10.16
CA GLU A 343 13.58 -4.35 11.02
C GLU A 343 12.14 -4.16 10.56
N LEU A 344 11.30 -5.11 10.92
CA LEU A 344 9.85 -5.05 10.78
C LEU A 344 9.21 -5.79 11.94
N GLY A 345 8.53 -5.05 12.83
CA GLY A 345 8.04 -5.59 14.10
C GLY A 345 9.20 -6.21 14.91
N PRO A 346 9.10 -7.48 15.34
CA PRO A 346 10.17 -8.15 16.08
C PRO A 346 11.30 -8.68 15.19
N LEU A 347 11.14 -8.63 13.87
CA LEU A 347 12.08 -9.23 12.93
C LEU A 347 13.23 -8.26 12.62
N LYS A 348 14.46 -8.76 12.58
CA LYS A 348 15.67 -7.95 12.43
C LYS A 348 16.62 -8.54 11.40
N TRP A 349 17.08 -7.70 10.49
CA TRP A 349 17.95 -8.04 9.36
C TRP A 349 19.37 -7.53 9.61
N ARG A 350 20.38 -8.20 9.06
CA ARG A 350 21.79 -7.79 9.23
C ARG A 350 22.11 -6.45 8.57
N THR A 351 21.36 -6.09 7.53
CA THR A 351 21.63 -4.91 6.69
C THR A 351 20.37 -4.08 6.49
N ASP A 352 20.55 -2.81 6.11
CA ASP A 352 19.42 -1.99 5.65
C ASP A 352 19.05 -2.45 4.23
N THR A 353 18.05 -3.34 4.18
CA THR A 353 17.60 -3.94 2.93
C THR A 353 16.96 -2.92 2.00
N ALA A 354 16.32 -1.88 2.55
CA ALA A 354 15.72 -0.80 1.76
C ALA A 354 16.81 0.10 1.15
N ALA A 355 17.89 0.40 1.88
CA ALA A 355 19.03 1.10 1.31
C ALA A 355 19.68 0.31 0.16
N GLN A 356 19.87 -1.02 0.31
CA GLN A 356 20.38 -1.87 -0.78
C GLN A 356 19.50 -1.79 -2.04
N PHE A 357 18.18 -1.76 -1.91
CA PHE A 357 17.31 -1.57 -3.06
C PHE A 357 17.52 -0.21 -3.74
N ARG A 358 17.52 0.88 -2.96
CA ARG A 358 17.68 2.23 -3.51
C ARG A 358 19.05 2.40 -4.18
N ASP A 359 20.10 1.92 -3.54
CA ASP A 359 21.49 2.14 -3.96
C ASP A 359 21.95 1.13 -5.03
N ASP A 360 21.57 -0.15 -4.93
CA ASP A 360 22.07 -1.22 -5.81
C ASP A 360 21.09 -1.61 -6.93
N MET A 361 19.85 -1.10 -6.92
CA MET A 361 18.81 -1.48 -7.88
C MET A 361 18.16 -0.29 -8.57
N VAL A 362 17.62 0.67 -7.81
CA VAL A 362 16.96 1.85 -8.39
C VAL A 362 17.97 2.78 -9.03
N LEU A 363 18.98 3.22 -8.27
CA LEU A 363 19.93 4.23 -8.74
C LEU A 363 20.71 3.78 -9.99
N PRO A 364 21.26 2.56 -10.10
CA PRO A 364 21.96 2.12 -11.29
C PRO A 364 21.05 2.04 -12.53
N LEU A 365 19.79 1.59 -12.34
CA LEU A 365 18.80 1.58 -13.43
C LEU A 365 18.48 3.00 -13.90
N PHE A 366 18.28 3.93 -12.97
CA PHE A 366 18.00 5.32 -13.31
C PHE A 366 19.19 5.98 -13.99
N ASP A 367 20.42 5.77 -13.49
CA ASP A 367 21.65 6.31 -14.08
C ASP A 367 21.85 5.82 -15.53
N GLN A 368 21.60 4.55 -15.82
CA GLN A 368 21.68 4.02 -17.19
C GLN A 368 20.80 4.82 -18.16
N TYR A 369 19.53 5.05 -17.82
CA TYR A 369 18.57 5.66 -18.74
C TYR A 369 18.58 7.19 -18.71
N LEU A 370 19.00 7.80 -17.61
CA LEU A 370 18.89 9.25 -17.39
C LEU A 370 20.23 10.00 -17.52
N LYS A 371 21.37 9.31 -17.39
CA LYS A 371 22.72 9.92 -17.40
C LYS A 371 23.69 9.29 -18.41
N ASP A 372 23.20 8.40 -19.28
CA ASP A 372 24.08 7.56 -20.11
C ASP A 372 25.09 6.78 -19.25
N GLY A 373 24.65 6.34 -18.06
CA GLY A 373 25.46 5.57 -17.13
C GLY A 373 25.78 4.15 -17.62
N PRO A 374 26.59 3.39 -16.86
CA PRO A 374 26.90 2.00 -17.20
C PRO A 374 25.65 1.15 -17.40
N ALA A 375 25.73 0.16 -18.30
CA ALA A 375 24.63 -0.78 -18.50
C ALA A 375 24.37 -1.59 -17.23
N TYR A 376 23.10 -1.64 -16.82
CA TYR A 376 22.58 -2.37 -15.67
C TYR A 376 21.35 -3.16 -16.12
N THR A 377 21.43 -4.49 -16.08
CA THR A 377 20.29 -5.35 -16.39
C THR A 377 19.83 -6.06 -15.12
N PRO A 378 18.71 -5.64 -14.52
CA PRO A 378 18.16 -6.35 -13.39
C PRO A 378 17.78 -7.80 -13.76
N PRO A 379 17.87 -8.75 -12.82
CA PRO A 379 17.26 -10.07 -13.00
C PRO A 379 15.72 -9.93 -13.07
N ALA A 380 15.04 -10.93 -13.65
CA ALA A 380 13.58 -10.90 -13.85
C ALA A 380 12.81 -10.62 -12.54
N ALA A 381 13.29 -11.20 -11.43
CA ALA A 381 12.86 -10.85 -10.08
C ALA A 381 14.05 -10.84 -9.11
N THR A 382 14.07 -9.88 -8.19
CA THR A 382 14.98 -9.85 -7.03
C THR A 382 14.13 -9.88 -5.76
N ILE A 383 14.15 -10.98 -5.03
CA ILE A 383 13.26 -11.17 -3.88
C ILE A 383 14.09 -11.54 -2.67
N TYR A 384 13.85 -10.88 -1.55
CA TYR A 384 14.55 -11.16 -0.32
C TYR A 384 14.05 -12.48 0.27
N ASN A 385 14.96 -13.32 0.76
CA ASN A 385 14.59 -14.54 1.48
C ASN A 385 14.49 -14.22 2.97
N THR A 386 13.28 -14.29 3.52
CA THR A 386 12.97 -13.81 4.87
C THR A 386 13.50 -14.72 5.99
N ALA A 387 13.92 -15.94 5.67
CA ALA A 387 14.56 -16.86 6.63
C ALA A 387 16.10 -16.86 6.50
N GLU A 388 16.62 -16.69 5.29
CA GLU A 388 18.07 -16.74 5.03
C GLU A 388 18.78 -15.38 5.15
N ASP A 389 18.03 -14.28 5.36
CA ASP A 389 18.56 -12.91 5.49
C ASP A 389 19.46 -12.52 4.31
N ARG A 390 18.95 -12.71 3.07
CA ARG A 390 19.67 -12.35 1.84
C ARG A 390 18.76 -12.13 0.64
N TRP A 391 19.19 -11.27 -0.28
CA TRP A 391 18.58 -11.12 -1.60
C TRP A 391 18.85 -12.34 -2.49
N GLN A 392 17.79 -12.88 -3.09
CA GLN A 392 17.88 -13.88 -4.14
C GLN A 392 17.53 -13.23 -5.50
N ARG A 393 18.33 -13.54 -6.52
CA ARG A 393 18.21 -12.99 -7.87
C ARG A 393 17.78 -14.10 -8.84
N PHE A 394 16.64 -13.91 -9.49
CA PHE A 394 16.00 -14.93 -10.31
C PHE A 394 16.00 -14.52 -11.79
N ALA A 395 16.61 -15.35 -12.64
CA ALA A 395 16.49 -15.20 -14.09
C ALA A 395 15.07 -15.51 -14.60
N SER A 396 14.33 -16.35 -13.86
CA SER A 396 12.90 -16.60 -14.03
C SER A 396 12.26 -16.86 -12.67
N TRP A 397 11.10 -16.29 -12.44
CA TRP A 397 10.28 -16.44 -11.23
C TRP A 397 8.79 -16.39 -11.64
N PRO A 398 7.85 -17.04 -10.93
CA PRO A 398 8.03 -17.92 -9.78
C PRO A 398 8.67 -19.26 -10.14
N ALA A 399 9.30 -19.89 -9.16
CA ALA A 399 9.97 -21.18 -9.34
C ALA A 399 8.97 -22.36 -9.36
N ALA A 400 7.83 -22.21 -8.66
CA ALA A 400 6.70 -23.11 -8.72
C ALA A 400 5.37 -22.34 -8.85
N CYS A 401 4.45 -22.84 -9.68
CA CYS A 401 3.12 -22.26 -9.88
C CYS A 401 2.12 -23.28 -10.44
N GLU A 402 0.86 -22.87 -10.65
CA GLU A 402 -0.21 -23.77 -11.14
C GLU A 402 0.05 -24.30 -12.55
N ALA A 403 0.61 -23.47 -13.44
CA ALA A 403 0.89 -23.84 -14.82
C ALA A 403 2.04 -23.01 -15.39
N GLY A 404 2.89 -23.64 -16.21
CA GLY A 404 3.96 -22.93 -16.95
C GLY A 404 5.26 -22.67 -16.19
N CYS A 405 5.35 -23.07 -14.91
CA CYS A 405 6.59 -23.01 -14.13
C CYS A 405 7.39 -24.31 -14.18
N ALA A 406 8.65 -24.26 -13.74
CA ALA A 406 9.54 -25.42 -13.70
C ALA A 406 9.05 -26.52 -12.74
N LYS A 407 8.34 -26.15 -11.66
CA LYS A 407 7.73 -27.06 -10.70
C LYS A 407 6.24 -26.76 -10.52
N PRO A 408 5.39 -27.78 -10.32
CA PRO A 408 4.00 -27.57 -9.90
C PRO A 408 3.95 -27.12 -8.43
N LEU A 409 2.82 -26.54 -8.02
CA LEU A 409 2.55 -26.34 -6.59
C LEU A 409 2.37 -27.68 -5.87
N THR A 410 2.81 -27.73 -4.61
CA THR A 410 2.68 -28.90 -3.73
C THR A 410 1.64 -28.62 -2.64
N PRO A 411 0.51 -29.35 -2.60
CA PRO A 411 -0.52 -29.13 -1.58
C PRO A 411 -0.09 -29.66 -0.21
N ILE A 412 -0.32 -28.85 0.83
CA ILE A 412 -0.25 -29.25 2.22
C ILE A 412 -1.68 -29.28 2.79
N TYR A 413 -2.14 -30.47 3.19
CA TYR A 413 -3.52 -30.78 3.51
C TYR A 413 -3.81 -30.68 5.00
N LEU A 414 -5.01 -30.20 5.32
CA LEU A 414 -5.58 -30.23 6.67
C LEU A 414 -5.88 -31.69 7.05
N SER A 415 -5.49 -32.09 8.25
CA SER A 415 -5.65 -33.45 8.79
C SER A 415 -6.34 -33.45 10.16
N GLU A 416 -6.66 -34.65 10.64
CA GLU A 416 -7.31 -34.86 11.94
C GLU A 416 -6.50 -34.29 13.10
N ALA A 417 -7.18 -33.98 14.20
CA ALA A 417 -6.58 -33.48 15.44
C ALA A 417 -5.66 -32.25 15.27
N GLY A 418 -5.96 -31.35 14.31
CA GLY A 418 -5.14 -30.17 14.03
C GLY A 418 -3.82 -30.50 13.32
N GLY A 419 -3.70 -31.67 12.70
CA GLY A 419 -2.53 -32.03 11.90
C GLY A 419 -2.49 -31.34 10.53
N LEU A 420 -1.29 -31.13 10.01
CA LEU A 420 -1.04 -30.62 8.66
C LEU A 420 0.03 -31.50 7.98
N GLY A 421 -0.14 -31.84 6.71
CA GLY A 421 0.85 -32.66 6.00
C GLY A 421 0.66 -32.78 4.49
N PHE A 422 1.69 -33.25 3.80
CA PHE A 422 1.69 -33.36 2.32
C PHE A 422 0.90 -34.56 1.78
N ALA A 423 0.60 -35.53 2.64
CA ALA A 423 -0.29 -36.64 2.30
C ALA A 423 -1.73 -36.30 2.67
N LYS A 424 -2.69 -36.66 1.81
CA LYS A 424 -4.11 -36.55 2.14
C LYS A 424 -4.42 -37.48 3.32
N GLY A 425 -4.96 -36.91 4.40
CA GLY A 425 -5.46 -37.67 5.55
C GLY A 425 -6.80 -38.35 5.29
N ALA A 426 -7.37 -38.94 6.34
CA ALA A 426 -8.71 -39.52 6.31
C ALA A 426 -9.80 -38.45 6.07
N GLY A 427 -10.90 -38.89 5.46
CA GLY A 427 -12.07 -38.03 5.22
C GLY A 427 -12.72 -37.58 6.54
N GLY A 428 -13.13 -36.31 6.62
CA GLY A 428 -13.82 -35.78 7.80
C GLY A 428 -14.05 -34.27 7.71
N GLY A 429 -14.37 -33.65 8.84
CA GLY A 429 -14.39 -32.19 8.93
C GLY A 429 -14.35 -31.68 10.36
N ASP A 430 -13.81 -30.48 10.53
CA ASP A 430 -13.69 -29.80 11.82
C ASP A 430 -14.55 -28.55 11.78
N SER A 431 -15.28 -28.30 12.87
CA SER A 431 -16.27 -27.23 12.93
C SER A 431 -15.95 -26.18 13.98
N TYR A 432 -16.23 -24.92 13.65
CA TYR A 432 -16.17 -23.80 14.58
C TYR A 432 -17.40 -22.90 14.42
N LEU A 433 -17.76 -22.21 15.50
CA LEU A 433 -18.83 -21.22 15.48
C LEU A 433 -18.23 -19.85 15.22
N SER A 434 -18.53 -19.23 14.08
CA SER A 434 -18.21 -17.83 13.84
C SER A 434 -19.39 -16.96 14.29
N ASP A 435 -19.11 -16.05 15.23
CA ASP A 435 -20.09 -15.13 15.81
C ASP A 435 -19.74 -13.67 15.45
N PRO A 436 -20.50 -13.01 14.56
CA PRO A 436 -20.25 -11.61 14.20
C PRO A 436 -20.39 -10.62 15.37
N ALA A 437 -20.96 -11.03 16.51
CA ALA A 437 -20.97 -10.21 17.73
C ALA A 437 -19.63 -10.24 18.48
N LYS A 438 -18.77 -11.24 18.21
CA LYS A 438 -17.47 -11.46 18.85
C LYS A 438 -16.37 -11.74 17.82
N PRO A 439 -16.20 -10.88 16.79
CA PRO A 439 -15.29 -11.17 15.69
C PRO A 439 -13.85 -11.33 16.18
N VAL A 440 -13.09 -12.19 15.51
CA VAL A 440 -11.67 -12.39 15.75
C VAL A 440 -10.91 -11.09 15.42
N PRO A 441 -10.15 -10.53 16.37
CA PRO A 441 -9.40 -9.32 16.10
C PRO A 441 -8.18 -9.63 15.23
N HIS A 442 -7.78 -8.70 14.34
CA HIS A 442 -6.57 -8.83 13.52
C HIS A 442 -5.28 -8.55 14.31
N LEU A 443 -5.41 -7.83 15.42
CA LEU A 443 -4.35 -7.49 16.38
C LEU A 443 -4.88 -7.62 17.81
N SER A 444 -3.99 -7.84 18.78
CA SER A 444 -4.34 -7.78 20.20
C SER A 444 -5.00 -6.44 20.55
N ARG A 445 -6.13 -6.50 21.27
CA ARG A 445 -6.90 -5.32 21.69
C ARG A 445 -6.24 -4.55 22.86
N PRO A 446 -6.51 -3.24 23.03
CA PRO A 446 -7.31 -2.39 22.13
C PRO A 446 -6.62 -2.26 20.77
N VAL A 447 -7.38 -2.05 19.69
CA VAL A 447 -6.86 -1.79 18.34
C VAL A 447 -7.09 -0.33 18.00
N ASN A 448 -6.05 0.37 17.54
CA ASN A 448 -6.21 1.71 16.98
C ASN A 448 -5.36 1.82 15.70
N PHE A 449 -5.96 2.23 14.57
CA PHE A 449 -5.25 2.33 13.29
C PHE A 449 -4.07 3.33 13.31
N ASP A 450 -4.03 4.24 14.28
CA ASP A 450 -2.99 5.26 14.44
C ASP A 450 -1.98 4.98 15.56
N ASP A 451 -2.06 3.83 16.26
CA ASP A 451 -1.15 3.52 17.39
C ASP A 451 0.23 3.00 16.98
N GLY A 452 0.52 3.01 15.67
CA GLY A 452 1.79 2.60 15.09
C GLY A 452 1.88 1.11 14.74
N ARG A 453 0.98 0.25 15.24
CA ARG A 453 0.98 -1.19 14.92
C ARG A 453 0.38 -1.52 13.55
N TRP A 454 -0.21 -0.54 12.87
CA TRP A 454 -0.65 -0.71 11.49
C TRP A 454 0.52 -1.11 10.57
N GLY A 455 1.71 -0.54 10.77
CA GLY A 455 2.84 -0.81 9.88
C GLY A 455 3.38 -2.24 9.96
N ASP A 456 3.21 -2.93 11.08
CA ASP A 456 3.83 -4.24 11.33
C ASP A 456 2.81 -5.34 11.67
N TRP A 457 1.51 -5.11 11.44
CA TRP A 457 0.47 -6.06 11.85
C TRP A 457 0.60 -7.43 11.14
N LEU A 458 1.05 -7.43 9.87
CA LEU A 458 1.22 -8.66 9.10
C LEU A 458 2.31 -9.58 9.66
N VAL A 459 3.29 -9.03 10.39
CA VAL A 459 4.34 -9.82 11.05
C VAL A 459 4.05 -10.07 12.52
N SER A 460 2.88 -9.66 13.03
CA SER A 460 2.50 -9.85 14.43
C SER A 460 2.20 -11.31 14.76
N ASP A 461 2.45 -11.67 16.02
CA ASP A 461 2.34 -13.04 16.51
C ASP A 461 0.90 -13.54 16.48
N GLN A 462 0.62 -14.60 15.74
CA GLN A 462 -0.73 -15.14 15.62
C GLN A 462 -1.20 -15.92 16.87
N ARG A 463 -0.34 -16.11 17.88
CA ARG A 463 -0.74 -16.70 19.18
C ARG A 463 -1.83 -15.94 19.91
N HIS A 464 -2.02 -14.65 19.61
CA HIS A 464 -3.11 -13.87 20.24
C HIS A 464 -4.51 -14.34 19.83
N VAL A 465 -4.62 -15.10 18.73
CA VAL A 465 -5.88 -15.73 18.28
C VAL A 465 -5.84 -17.25 18.29
N ASP A 466 -4.65 -17.87 18.38
CA ASP A 466 -4.53 -19.31 18.56
C ASP A 466 -5.15 -19.76 19.89
N GLY A 467 -5.89 -20.87 19.86
CA GLY A 467 -6.67 -21.37 20.99
C GLY A 467 -8.05 -20.70 21.16
N ARG A 468 -8.41 -19.69 20.37
CA ARG A 468 -9.81 -19.24 20.31
C ARG A 468 -10.70 -20.33 19.67
N PRO A 469 -11.93 -20.53 20.16
CA PRO A 469 -12.83 -21.57 19.63
C PRO A 469 -13.38 -21.26 18.22
N ASP A 470 -13.21 -20.04 17.74
CA ASP A 470 -13.63 -19.56 16.41
C ASP A 470 -12.46 -19.39 15.42
N VAL A 471 -11.31 -20.03 15.72
CA VAL A 471 -10.11 -20.11 14.88
C VAL A 471 -9.64 -21.55 14.82
N MET A 472 -9.54 -22.13 13.63
CA MET A 472 -9.00 -23.48 13.45
C MET A 472 -7.50 -23.40 13.16
N THR A 473 -6.71 -24.14 13.93
CA THR A 473 -5.25 -24.20 13.81
C THR A 473 -4.81 -25.60 13.39
N TYR A 474 -4.05 -25.70 12.31
CA TYR A 474 -3.44 -26.93 11.81
C TYR A 474 -1.94 -26.75 11.71
N GLN A 475 -1.14 -27.74 12.12
CA GLN A 475 0.32 -27.64 12.02
C GLN A 475 1.00 -28.97 11.74
N THR A 476 2.17 -28.90 11.12
CA THR A 476 3.05 -30.06 10.94
C THR A 476 3.65 -30.49 12.28
N PRO A 477 4.18 -31.72 12.37
CA PRO A 477 5.25 -32.02 13.32
C PRO A 477 6.40 -31.02 13.17
N VAL A 478 7.28 -30.97 14.18
CA VAL A 478 8.53 -30.21 14.07
C VAL A 478 9.29 -30.70 12.84
N LEU A 479 9.68 -29.76 11.98
CA LEU A 479 10.40 -30.08 10.76
C LEU A 479 11.80 -30.61 11.10
N THR A 480 12.15 -31.76 10.53
CA THR A 480 13.51 -32.32 10.62
C THR A 480 14.38 -31.92 9.42
N LYS A 481 13.76 -31.33 8.40
CA LYS A 481 14.40 -30.85 7.16
C LYS A 481 13.78 -29.52 6.77
N ALA A 482 14.58 -28.65 6.15
CA ALA A 482 14.07 -27.40 5.61
C ALA A 482 13.01 -27.67 4.53
N VAL A 483 12.01 -26.77 4.45
CA VAL A 483 11.08 -26.70 3.33
C VAL A 483 11.19 -25.30 2.73
N THR A 484 11.70 -25.21 1.51
CA THR A 484 11.89 -23.93 0.82
C THR A 484 10.70 -23.64 -0.08
N VAL A 485 10.12 -22.44 0.07
CA VAL A 485 9.02 -21.96 -0.76
C VAL A 485 9.42 -20.67 -1.49
N SER A 486 9.19 -20.63 -2.81
CA SER A 486 9.46 -19.45 -3.62
C SER A 486 8.45 -19.33 -4.77
N GLY A 487 7.46 -18.45 -4.58
CA GLY A 487 6.36 -18.29 -5.51
C GLY A 487 5.10 -17.78 -4.81
N VAL A 488 3.95 -18.18 -5.34
CA VAL A 488 2.64 -17.69 -4.90
C VAL A 488 1.82 -18.86 -4.34
N PRO A 489 1.54 -18.88 -3.03
CA PRO A 489 0.66 -19.90 -2.45
C PRO A 489 -0.80 -19.68 -2.85
N TRP A 490 -1.58 -20.76 -2.86
CA TRP A 490 -3.03 -20.71 -3.05
C TRP A 490 -3.75 -21.41 -1.91
N ALA A 491 -4.74 -20.74 -1.32
CA ALA A 491 -5.67 -21.38 -0.42
C ALA A 491 -6.73 -22.13 -1.25
N GLU A 492 -6.98 -23.39 -0.93
CA GLU A 492 -8.11 -24.15 -1.47
C GLU A 492 -8.88 -24.79 -0.30
N ILE A 493 -9.93 -24.11 0.12
CA ILE A 493 -10.75 -24.50 1.26
C ILE A 493 -12.06 -25.10 0.76
N PHE A 494 -12.33 -26.33 1.18
CA PHE A 494 -13.65 -26.96 1.05
C PHE A 494 -14.38 -26.78 2.36
N ALA A 495 -15.49 -26.04 2.36
CA ALA A 495 -16.21 -25.74 3.58
C ALA A 495 -17.72 -25.69 3.37
N LYS A 496 -18.48 -26.00 4.42
CA LYS A 496 -19.92 -25.71 4.51
C LYS A 496 -20.18 -24.74 5.65
N THR A 497 -21.18 -23.88 5.49
CA THR A 497 -21.66 -22.95 6.53
C THR A 497 -23.13 -23.23 6.80
N THR A 498 -23.59 -23.07 8.04
CA THR A 498 -25.03 -23.05 8.34
C THR A 498 -25.71 -21.75 7.91
N GLY A 499 -24.92 -20.71 7.63
CA GLY A 499 -25.38 -19.44 7.08
C GLY A 499 -25.54 -19.48 5.56
N THR A 500 -25.72 -18.31 4.95
CA THR A 500 -25.82 -18.15 3.48
C THR A 500 -24.83 -17.13 2.91
N ASP A 501 -23.90 -16.65 3.73
CA ASP A 501 -22.73 -15.87 3.36
C ASP A 501 -21.64 -16.18 4.41
N GLY A 502 -20.42 -15.71 4.19
CA GLY A 502 -19.31 -15.87 5.14
C GLY A 502 -17.98 -15.48 4.51
N ASP A 503 -17.06 -14.98 5.34
CA ASP A 503 -15.68 -14.73 4.91
C ASP A 503 -14.78 -15.92 5.32
N PHE A 504 -13.70 -16.13 4.59
CA PHE A 504 -12.71 -17.18 4.84
C PHE A 504 -11.31 -16.55 4.85
N VAL A 505 -10.73 -16.45 6.04
CA VAL A 505 -9.37 -15.98 6.25
C VAL A 505 -8.47 -17.19 6.32
N VAL A 506 -7.39 -17.21 5.54
CA VAL A 506 -6.39 -18.28 5.56
C VAL A 506 -5.02 -17.68 5.78
N LYS A 507 -4.29 -18.21 6.76
CA LYS A 507 -2.93 -17.77 7.10
C LYS A 507 -1.97 -18.94 6.94
N LEU A 508 -0.91 -18.76 6.18
CA LEU A 508 0.27 -19.62 6.14
C LEU A 508 1.30 -19.06 7.11
N ILE A 509 1.68 -19.86 8.10
CA ILE A 509 2.45 -19.42 9.27
C ILE A 509 3.71 -20.27 9.39
N ASP A 510 4.84 -19.62 9.67
CA ASP A 510 6.05 -20.23 10.20
C ASP A 510 6.01 -20.18 11.73
N VAL A 511 5.97 -21.35 12.37
CA VAL A 511 6.05 -21.46 13.83
C VAL A 511 7.50 -21.65 14.21
N TYR A 512 8.05 -20.67 14.92
CA TYR A 512 9.41 -20.71 15.42
C TYR A 512 9.59 -21.87 16.43
N PRO A 513 10.83 -22.34 16.66
CA PRO A 513 11.10 -23.34 17.68
C PRO A 513 10.62 -22.87 19.05
N ASP A 514 10.16 -23.80 19.88
CA ASP A 514 9.62 -23.50 21.23
C ASP A 514 10.63 -22.67 22.07
N GLU A 515 11.93 -22.92 21.85
CA GLU A 515 13.04 -22.10 22.33
C GLU A 515 13.81 -21.52 21.14
N ALA A 516 13.70 -20.21 20.90
CA ALA A 516 14.33 -19.55 19.75
C ALA A 516 15.68 -18.90 20.11
N PRO A 517 16.71 -19.00 19.26
CA PRO A 517 18.02 -18.34 19.47
C PRO A 517 17.95 -16.82 19.62
N GLY A 518 16.89 -16.18 19.10
CA GLY A 518 16.62 -14.74 19.26
C GLY A 518 16.17 -14.31 20.66
N GLY A 519 16.12 -15.23 21.64
CA GLY A 519 15.66 -14.98 22.99
C GLY A 519 14.16 -15.26 23.18
N GLY A 520 13.72 -15.23 24.44
CA GLY A 520 12.46 -15.84 24.87
C GLY A 520 11.19 -15.41 24.12
N LYS A 521 11.07 -14.15 23.67
CA LYS A 521 9.84 -13.67 23.00
C LYS A 521 9.60 -14.30 21.62
N MET A 522 10.64 -14.80 20.96
CA MET A 522 10.52 -15.50 19.67
C MET A 522 10.28 -17.01 19.81
N GLY A 523 10.39 -17.57 21.03
CA GLY A 523 10.09 -18.98 21.28
C GLY A 523 8.62 -19.28 20.97
N GLY A 524 8.36 -20.20 20.03
CA GLY A 524 7.01 -20.56 19.57
C GLY A 524 6.25 -19.42 18.85
N TYR A 525 6.95 -18.38 18.36
CA TYR A 525 6.33 -17.28 17.63
C TYR A 525 5.62 -17.77 16.37
N GLN A 526 4.39 -17.33 16.14
CA GLN A 526 3.61 -17.70 14.95
C GLN A 526 3.64 -16.56 13.92
N LEU A 527 4.67 -16.55 13.07
CA LEU A 527 4.86 -15.54 12.03
C LEU A 527 4.02 -15.90 10.80
N ALA A 528 3.03 -15.09 10.46
CA ALA A 528 2.33 -15.24 9.19
C ALA A 528 3.22 -14.80 8.03
N VAL A 529 3.71 -15.76 7.25
CA VAL A 529 4.52 -15.48 6.05
C VAL A 529 3.66 -15.10 4.86
N SER A 530 2.36 -15.44 4.90
CA SER A 530 1.37 -15.06 3.89
C SER A 530 -0.03 -15.27 4.46
N LEU A 531 -0.93 -14.29 4.32
CA LEU A 531 -2.32 -14.40 4.75
C LEU A 531 -3.23 -13.55 3.87
N ASP A 532 -4.49 -13.97 3.72
CA ASP A 532 -5.52 -13.14 3.10
C ASP A 532 -6.94 -13.55 3.53
N ILE A 533 -7.93 -12.77 3.10
CA ILE A 533 -9.36 -12.97 3.33
C ILE A 533 -10.11 -13.12 2.01
N PHE A 534 -11.07 -14.04 1.95
CA PHE A 534 -11.95 -14.23 0.80
C PHE A 534 -13.41 -14.12 1.20
N ARG A 535 -14.19 -13.27 0.51
CA ARG A 535 -15.61 -13.10 0.77
C ARG A 535 -16.47 -14.09 -0.03
N GLY A 536 -17.09 -15.03 0.67
CA GLY A 536 -17.67 -16.26 0.12
C GLY A 536 -18.83 -16.09 -0.87
N ARG A 537 -19.58 -14.98 -0.82
CA ARG A 537 -20.57 -14.66 -1.86
C ARG A 537 -19.99 -14.57 -3.28
N TYR A 538 -18.67 -14.35 -3.39
CA TYR A 538 -17.96 -14.22 -4.67
C TYR A 538 -17.30 -15.51 -5.18
N ARG A 539 -17.55 -16.66 -4.52
CA ARG A 539 -16.91 -17.96 -4.85
C ARG A 539 -16.99 -18.39 -6.32
N ASP A 540 -18.07 -18.02 -7.01
CA ASP A 540 -18.33 -18.39 -8.41
C ASP A 540 -18.06 -17.23 -9.39
N SER A 541 -18.11 -15.99 -8.90
CA SER A 541 -17.92 -14.77 -9.69
C SER A 541 -17.73 -13.56 -8.77
N PHE A 542 -16.69 -12.77 -9.01
CA PHE A 542 -16.46 -11.49 -8.32
C PHE A 542 -17.48 -10.40 -8.70
N ALA A 543 -18.06 -10.48 -9.90
CA ALA A 543 -19.02 -9.50 -10.41
C ALA A 543 -20.49 -9.86 -10.08
N ASP A 544 -20.80 -11.14 -9.88
CA ASP A 544 -22.15 -11.65 -9.66
C ASP A 544 -22.23 -12.43 -8.33
N PRO A 545 -22.39 -11.72 -7.19
CA PRO A 545 -22.39 -12.35 -5.87
C PRO A 545 -23.63 -13.23 -5.65
N LYS A 546 -23.42 -14.46 -5.18
CA LYS A 546 -24.50 -15.43 -4.92
C LYS A 546 -24.53 -15.90 -3.47
N PRO A 547 -25.72 -16.13 -2.88
CA PRO A 547 -25.82 -16.77 -1.58
C PRO A 547 -25.07 -18.11 -1.58
N ILE A 548 -24.40 -18.40 -0.47
CA ILE A 548 -23.78 -19.70 -0.20
C ILE A 548 -24.89 -20.70 0.13
N PRO A 549 -24.96 -21.88 -0.50
CA PRO A 549 -25.95 -22.89 -0.15
C PRO A 549 -25.71 -23.44 1.26
N ALA A 550 -26.63 -23.14 2.20
CA ALA A 550 -26.50 -23.53 3.59
C ALA A 550 -26.38 -25.06 3.74
N GLY A 551 -25.44 -25.50 4.59
CA GLY A 551 -25.18 -26.91 4.90
C GLY A 551 -24.49 -27.71 3.79
N GLN A 552 -24.23 -27.11 2.61
CA GLN A 552 -23.58 -27.79 1.49
C GLN A 552 -22.09 -27.44 1.41
N VAL A 553 -21.26 -28.42 1.08
CA VAL A 553 -19.82 -28.20 0.87
C VAL A 553 -19.65 -27.38 -0.40
N GLN A 554 -18.91 -26.28 -0.29
CA GLN A 554 -18.51 -25.41 -1.38
C GLN A 554 -16.98 -25.33 -1.44
N ARG A 555 -16.44 -24.93 -2.59
CA ARG A 555 -15.01 -24.72 -2.81
C ARG A 555 -14.71 -23.24 -2.84
N TYR A 556 -13.73 -22.81 -2.05
CA TYR A 556 -13.20 -21.46 -2.01
C TYR A 556 -11.72 -21.53 -2.34
N LYS A 557 -11.35 -21.06 -3.54
CA LYS A 557 -9.96 -21.11 -4.01
C LYS A 557 -9.50 -19.70 -4.38
N PHE A 558 -8.44 -19.23 -3.73
CA PHE A 558 -7.92 -17.89 -3.92
C PHE A 558 -6.41 -17.84 -3.69
N ARG A 559 -5.77 -16.87 -4.34
CA ARG A 559 -4.34 -16.61 -4.26
C ARG A 559 -4.02 -15.91 -2.95
N LEU A 560 -2.91 -16.31 -2.32
CA LEU A 560 -2.36 -15.65 -1.14
C LEU A 560 -1.14 -14.78 -1.54
N PRO A 561 -0.69 -13.85 -0.66
CA PRO A 561 0.54 -13.08 -0.86
C PRO A 561 1.75 -13.96 -1.19
N ALA A 562 2.62 -13.48 -2.08
CA ALA A 562 3.82 -14.19 -2.52
C ALA A 562 4.79 -14.45 -1.35
N VAL A 563 5.51 -15.55 -1.43
CA VAL A 563 6.49 -15.96 -0.42
C VAL A 563 7.85 -16.24 -1.05
N ASN A 564 8.90 -15.89 -0.31
CA ASN A 564 10.25 -16.36 -0.55
C ASN A 564 10.89 -16.64 0.81
N HIS A 565 10.72 -17.87 1.30
CA HIS A 565 10.95 -18.22 2.69
C HIS A 565 11.45 -19.65 2.82
N VAL A 566 12.12 -19.95 3.94
CA VAL A 566 12.56 -21.30 4.30
C VAL A 566 12.00 -21.62 5.67
N PHE A 567 11.10 -22.60 5.75
CA PHE A 567 10.71 -23.17 7.03
C PHE A 567 11.85 -24.06 7.52
N GLN A 568 12.61 -23.60 8.52
CA GLN A 568 13.85 -24.25 8.96
C GLN A 568 13.59 -25.52 9.78
N PRO A 569 14.56 -26.44 9.90
CA PRO A 569 14.51 -27.49 10.91
C PRO A 569 14.28 -26.91 12.30
N GLY A 570 13.42 -27.55 13.10
CA GLY A 570 12.98 -27.03 14.40
C GLY A 570 11.73 -26.15 14.35
N HIS A 571 11.39 -25.61 13.18
CA HIS A 571 10.13 -24.88 12.97
C HIS A 571 8.97 -25.82 12.64
N ARG A 572 7.76 -25.26 12.48
CA ARG A 572 6.59 -25.96 11.91
C ARG A 572 5.94 -25.09 10.84
N ILE A 573 5.30 -25.75 9.87
CA ILE A 573 4.36 -25.08 8.97
C ILE A 573 3.00 -25.13 9.65
N MET A 574 2.33 -23.98 9.75
CA MET A 574 0.99 -23.86 10.31
C MET A 574 0.03 -23.22 9.30
N VAL A 575 -1.23 -23.67 9.35
CA VAL A 575 -2.35 -23.04 8.67
C VAL A 575 -3.41 -22.68 9.70
N GLN A 576 -3.78 -21.40 9.76
CA GLN A 576 -4.96 -20.95 10.51
C GLN A 576 -6.11 -20.60 9.57
N VAL A 577 -7.33 -20.94 9.97
CA VAL A 577 -8.57 -20.61 9.26
C VAL A 577 -9.61 -20.00 10.20
N GLN A 578 -10.17 -18.85 9.84
CA GLN A 578 -11.21 -18.13 10.60
C GLN A 578 -12.15 -17.37 9.66
N SER A 579 -13.28 -16.84 10.17
CA SER A 579 -14.30 -16.14 9.35
C SER A 579 -14.49 -14.66 9.66
N SER A 580 -13.53 -14.04 10.34
CA SER A 580 -13.50 -12.59 10.58
C SER A 580 -12.07 -12.13 10.84
N LEU A 581 -11.71 -10.91 10.43
CA LEU A 581 -10.39 -10.31 10.67
C LEU A 581 -10.58 -8.81 10.98
N PHE A 582 -11.06 -8.54 12.19
CA PHE A 582 -11.70 -7.27 12.56
C PHE A 582 -10.79 -6.39 13.45
N PRO A 583 -10.95 -5.05 13.52
CA PRO A 583 -11.75 -4.19 12.66
C PRO A 583 -11.07 -3.87 11.32
N LEU A 584 -10.01 -4.57 10.89
CA LEU A 584 -9.43 -4.30 9.58
C LEU A 584 -10.48 -4.49 8.47
N TYR A 585 -11.13 -5.65 8.44
CA TYR A 585 -12.23 -5.93 7.52
C TYR A 585 -13.58 -5.77 8.19
N ASP A 586 -14.57 -5.29 7.45
CA ASP A 586 -15.95 -5.27 7.89
C ASP A 586 -16.48 -6.70 8.12
N ARG A 587 -17.41 -6.84 9.06
CA ARG A 587 -17.96 -8.15 9.39
C ARG A 587 -18.88 -8.63 8.28
N ASN A 588 -18.66 -9.85 7.79
CA ASN A 588 -19.69 -10.54 7.04
C ASN A 588 -20.89 -10.86 7.95
N PRO A 589 -22.15 -10.57 7.56
CA PRO A 589 -23.33 -10.88 8.36
C PRO A 589 -23.58 -12.39 8.52
N GLN A 590 -22.96 -13.21 7.68
CA GLN A 590 -23.19 -14.65 7.50
C GLN A 590 -24.60 -15.03 7.02
N THR A 591 -25.40 -14.01 6.73
CA THR A 591 -26.64 -14.08 5.97
C THR A 591 -26.46 -13.27 4.71
N TYR A 592 -27.03 -13.76 3.61
CA TYR A 592 -26.88 -13.08 2.34
C TYR A 592 -27.79 -11.85 2.33
N VAL A 593 -27.17 -10.69 2.22
CA VAL A 593 -27.84 -9.40 2.00
C VAL A 593 -27.38 -8.83 0.66
N PRO A 594 -28.21 -8.03 -0.04
CA PRO A 594 -27.81 -7.44 -1.32
C PRO A 594 -26.51 -6.64 -1.23
N ASN A 595 -26.28 -5.93 -0.14
CA ASN A 595 -25.09 -5.11 0.08
C ASN A 595 -24.67 -5.11 1.56
N ILE A 596 -23.47 -5.60 1.87
CA ILE A 596 -22.98 -5.73 3.26
C ILE A 596 -22.74 -4.36 3.91
N PHE A 597 -22.38 -3.33 3.14
CA PHE A 597 -22.26 -1.96 3.67
C PHE A 597 -23.52 -1.51 4.41
N LEU A 598 -24.68 -1.97 3.94
CA LEU A 598 -26.01 -1.60 4.41
C LEU A 598 -26.65 -2.67 5.32
N ALA A 599 -25.87 -3.66 5.77
CA ALA A 599 -26.38 -4.70 6.66
C ALA A 599 -26.93 -4.11 7.96
N LYS A 600 -28.11 -4.58 8.36
CA LYS A 600 -28.77 -4.19 9.61
C LYS A 600 -28.27 -5.07 10.74
N SER A 601 -28.42 -4.61 11.98
CA SER A 601 -28.04 -5.40 13.17
C SER A 601 -28.70 -6.79 13.21
N SER A 602 -29.92 -6.94 12.67
CA SER A 602 -30.66 -8.21 12.58
C SER A 602 -30.10 -9.21 11.56
N ASP A 603 -29.26 -8.74 10.63
CA ASP A 603 -28.72 -9.56 9.55
C ASP A 603 -27.49 -10.36 10.03
N TYR A 604 -26.80 -9.85 11.04
CA TYR A 604 -25.66 -10.52 11.66
C TYR A 604 -26.12 -11.72 12.49
N LYS A 605 -25.86 -12.93 11.99
CA LYS A 605 -26.19 -14.17 12.69
C LYS A 605 -24.96 -15.05 12.86
N PRO A 606 -24.81 -15.74 13.99
CA PRO A 606 -23.75 -16.74 14.12
C PRO A 606 -23.99 -17.89 13.14
N ALA A 607 -22.90 -18.49 12.68
CA ALA A 607 -22.92 -19.61 11.74
C ALA A 607 -21.84 -20.63 12.12
N THR A 608 -22.18 -21.91 12.03
CA THR A 608 -21.20 -22.97 12.16
C THR A 608 -20.56 -23.22 10.80
N ILE A 609 -19.24 -23.10 10.75
CA ILE A 609 -18.42 -23.40 9.59
C ILE A 609 -17.78 -24.77 9.82
N THR A 610 -17.86 -25.67 8.84
CA THR A 610 -17.15 -26.96 8.86
C THR A 610 -16.15 -26.99 7.71
N LEU A 611 -14.85 -27.11 8.04
CA LEU A 611 -13.78 -27.32 7.07
C LEU A 611 -13.68 -28.81 6.76
N MET A 612 -13.66 -29.15 5.47
CA MET A 612 -13.57 -30.53 5.01
C MET A 612 -12.12 -30.97 4.88
N ARG A 613 -11.85 -32.22 5.31
CA ARG A 613 -10.53 -32.87 5.27
C ARG A 613 -10.62 -34.18 4.48
N GLY A 614 -9.49 -34.58 3.88
CA GLY A 614 -9.34 -35.85 3.18
C GLY A 614 -10.24 -36.04 1.95
N GLY A 615 -10.09 -37.19 1.29
CA GLY A 615 -10.92 -37.57 0.13
C GLY A 615 -10.84 -36.61 -1.07
N ALA A 616 -11.97 -36.46 -1.77
CA ALA A 616 -12.09 -35.61 -2.95
C ALA A 616 -12.25 -34.11 -2.63
N GLN A 617 -12.59 -33.77 -1.38
CA GLN A 617 -12.84 -32.41 -0.89
C GLN A 617 -11.84 -32.06 0.23
N ALA A 618 -10.57 -32.39 0.01
CA ALA A 618 -9.52 -32.16 0.99
C ALA A 618 -9.06 -30.71 0.94
N SER A 619 -9.36 -29.92 1.98
CA SER A 619 -8.83 -28.56 2.10
C SER A 619 -7.30 -28.57 2.19
N ALA A 620 -6.66 -27.61 1.53
CA ALA A 620 -5.22 -27.49 1.47
C ALA A 620 -4.76 -26.05 1.25
N VAL A 621 -3.48 -25.79 1.55
CA VAL A 621 -2.73 -24.68 0.97
C VAL A 621 -1.75 -25.24 -0.05
N TRP A 622 -1.80 -24.75 -1.27
CA TRP A 622 -0.90 -25.14 -2.35
C TRP A 622 0.37 -24.31 -2.28
N LEU A 623 1.47 -24.93 -1.91
CA LEU A 623 2.75 -24.27 -1.65
C LEU A 623 3.66 -24.29 -2.88
N PRO A 624 4.38 -23.19 -3.16
CA PRO A 624 5.38 -23.14 -4.22
C PRO A 624 6.71 -23.76 -3.74
N VAL A 625 6.70 -25.04 -3.38
CA VAL A 625 7.86 -25.76 -2.84
C VAL A 625 8.94 -25.91 -3.92
N VAL A 626 10.17 -25.54 -3.59
CA VAL A 626 11.32 -25.63 -4.50
C VAL A 626 12.44 -26.52 -3.98
N GLU A 627 12.51 -26.80 -2.69
CA GLU A 627 13.44 -27.76 -2.08
C GLU A 627 12.85 -28.35 -0.81
#